data_AF-A0A8C6IEN3-F1
#
_entry.id   AF-A0A8C6IEN3-F1
#
_cell.length_a   1.000
_cell.length_b   1.000
_cell.length_c   1.000
_cell.angle_alpha   90.00
_cell.angle_beta   90.00
_cell.angle_gamma   90.00
#
_symmetry.space_group_name_H-M   'P 1'
#
loop_
_entity.id
_entity.type
_entity.pdbx_description
1 polymer ?
#
loop_
_entity_poly.entity_id
_entity_poly.type
_entity_poly.pdbx_seq_one_letter_code
_entity_poly.pdbx_strand_id
1 'polypeptide(L)'
;MERRWDLDLTYVTERILAAAFPARPDEQRHRGHLRELAHVLQSKHRDKYLLFNLSEKRHDLTRLNPKVQDFGWPELHAPPLDKLCSICKAMETWLSADPQHVVVLYCKGSKGKLGVIVSAYMHYSKISAGADQVLATLTMRKFCEDKVATELQPSQRR
;
A
#
# COMPACT_ATOMS: atom_id res chain seq x y z
N MET A 1 -29.38 -5.74 1.57
CA MET A 1 -28.80 -4.40 1.31
C MET A 1 -27.33 -4.48 1.69
N GLU A 2 -26.48 -4.91 0.76
CA GLU A 2 -25.04 -5.05 1.01
C GLU A 2 -24.44 -3.64 1.09
N ARG A 3 -23.90 -3.26 2.25
CA ARG A 3 -23.06 -2.07 2.36
C ARG A 3 -21.82 -2.33 1.50
N ARG A 4 -21.82 -1.86 0.25
CA ARG A 4 -20.62 -1.80 -0.58
C ARG A 4 -19.65 -0.84 0.11
N TRP A 5 -18.77 -1.39 0.94
CA TRP A 5 -17.62 -0.67 1.46
C TRP A 5 -16.79 -0.21 0.26
N ASP A 6 -16.64 1.09 0.05
CA ASP A 6 -15.74 1.59 -1.01
C ASP A 6 -14.26 1.51 -0.59
N LEU A 7 -13.98 1.11 0.66
CA LEU A 7 -12.64 0.79 1.13
C LEU A 7 -12.36 -0.68 0.86
N ASP A 8 -11.38 -0.95 0.00
CA ASP A 8 -10.78 -2.28 -0.14
C ASP A 8 -9.51 -2.32 0.71
N LEU A 9 -9.59 -2.96 1.87
CA LEU A 9 -8.45 -3.21 2.76
C LEU A 9 -8.09 -4.69 2.70
N THR A 10 -6.94 -5.02 2.10
CA THR A 10 -6.48 -6.39 1.91
C THR A 10 -5.10 -6.59 2.56
N TYR A 11 -4.92 -7.68 3.30
CA TYR A 11 -3.58 -8.12 3.72
C TYR A 11 -2.90 -8.78 2.52
N VAL A 12 -1.84 -8.16 2.02
CA VAL A 12 -0.96 -8.73 0.98
C VAL A 12 -0.10 -9.81 1.60
N THR A 13 0.46 -9.51 2.78
CA THR A 13 1.13 -10.45 3.68
C THR A 13 0.66 -10.16 5.10
N GLU A 14 1.15 -10.86 6.11
CA GLU A 14 0.87 -10.54 7.52
C GLU A 14 1.31 -9.12 7.92
N ARG A 15 2.30 -8.57 7.21
CA ARG A 15 2.96 -7.30 7.55
C ARG A 15 2.80 -6.19 6.50
N ILE A 16 2.16 -6.49 5.37
CA ILE A 16 1.92 -5.53 4.29
C ILE A 16 0.42 -5.51 4.00
N LEU A 17 -0.20 -4.34 4.19
CA LEU A 17 -1.60 -4.09 3.90
C LEU A 17 -1.73 -3.19 2.67
N ALA A 18 -2.72 -3.46 1.85
CA ALA A 18 -3.11 -2.68 0.68
C ALA A 18 -4.49 -2.06 0.94
N ALA A 19 -4.56 -0.73 0.94
CA ALA A 19 -5.78 0.06 1.11
C ALA A 19 -6.08 0.81 -0.19
N ALA A 20 -7.14 0.42 -0.90
CA ALA A 20 -7.56 1.03 -2.14
C ALA A 20 -8.92 1.72 -1.99
N PHE A 21 -9.03 2.91 -2.57
CA PHE A 21 -10.27 3.66 -2.71
C PHE A 21 -10.58 3.91 -4.18
N PRO A 22 -11.86 3.95 -4.60
CA PRO A 22 -12.21 4.29 -5.98
C PRO A 22 -11.71 5.70 -6.36
N ALA A 23 -11.58 5.97 -7.67
CA ALA A 23 -11.06 7.24 -8.20
C ALA A 23 -11.98 8.44 -7.96
N ARG A 24 -13.31 8.22 -7.98
CA ARG A 24 -14.34 9.26 -7.82
C ARG A 24 -15.24 9.02 -6.60
N PRO A 25 -14.69 8.95 -5.38
CA PRO A 25 -15.54 8.96 -4.20
C PRO A 25 -16.06 10.39 -4.02
N ASP A 26 -17.30 10.51 -3.55
CA ASP A 26 -17.73 11.74 -2.90
C ASP A 26 -16.69 12.12 -1.81
N GLU A 27 -16.20 13.36 -1.80
CA GLU A 27 -15.09 13.76 -0.92
C GLU A 27 -15.46 13.65 0.56
N GLN A 28 -16.74 13.87 0.91
CA GLN A 28 -17.21 13.70 2.29
C GLN A 28 -17.21 12.22 2.68
N ARG A 29 -17.67 11.35 1.77
CA ARG A 29 -17.60 9.90 1.94
C ARG A 29 -16.15 9.40 2.02
N HIS A 30 -15.25 9.94 1.20
CA HIS A 30 -13.82 9.61 1.23
C HIS A 30 -13.20 9.96 2.59
N ARG A 31 -13.49 11.15 3.14
CA ARG A 31 -13.06 11.53 4.49
C ARG A 31 -13.63 10.59 5.56
N GLY A 32 -14.88 10.17 5.42
CA GLY A 32 -15.50 9.16 6.28
C GLY A 32 -14.69 7.86 6.28
N HIS A 33 -14.36 7.34 5.10
CA HIS A 33 -13.59 6.10 5.02
C HIS A 33 -12.12 6.25 5.46
N LEU A 34 -11.50 7.43 5.30
CA LEU A 34 -10.16 7.68 5.86
C LEU A 34 -10.18 7.62 7.40
N ARG A 35 -11.25 8.10 8.04
CA ARG A 35 -11.44 7.97 9.50
C ARG A 35 -11.64 6.51 9.89
N GLU A 36 -12.43 5.76 9.13
CA GLU A 36 -12.64 4.33 9.36
C GLU A 36 -11.32 3.54 9.22
N LEU A 37 -10.54 3.82 8.17
CA LEU A 37 -9.22 3.24 7.98
C LEU A 37 -8.31 3.55 9.17
N ALA A 38 -8.21 4.82 9.58
CA ALA A 38 -7.41 5.21 10.75
C ALA A 38 -7.87 4.48 12.02
N HIS A 39 -9.17 4.33 12.24
CA HIS A 39 -9.73 3.60 13.38
C HIS A 39 -9.38 2.10 13.35
N VAL A 40 -9.51 1.44 12.20
CA VAL A 40 -9.14 0.03 12.03
C VAL A 40 -7.63 -0.18 12.25
N LEU A 41 -6.79 0.70 11.72
CA LEU A 41 -5.34 0.62 11.89
C LEU A 41 -4.94 0.84 13.35
N GLN A 42 -5.53 1.85 14.01
CA GLN A 42 -5.25 2.13 15.41
C GLN A 42 -5.72 0.99 16.33
N SER A 43 -6.88 0.39 16.07
CA SER A 43 -7.41 -0.71 16.89
C SER A 43 -6.60 -2.00 16.74
N LYS A 44 -6.16 -2.33 15.51
CA LYS A 44 -5.42 -3.58 15.23
C LYS A 44 -3.92 -3.48 15.48
N HIS A 45 -3.31 -2.35 15.10
CA HIS A 45 -1.85 -2.20 15.03
C HIS A 45 -1.31 -1.12 15.96
N ARG A 46 -2.18 -0.36 16.65
CA ARG A 46 -1.79 0.74 17.55
C ARG A 46 -0.80 1.70 16.87
N ASP A 47 0.39 1.86 17.43
CA ASP A 47 1.46 2.71 16.89
C ASP A 47 2.45 1.94 15.99
N LYS A 48 2.20 0.66 15.70
CA LYS A 48 3.10 -0.22 14.94
C LYS A 48 2.84 -0.22 13.43
N TYR A 49 2.03 0.71 12.91
CA TYR A 49 1.84 0.87 11.48
C TYR A 49 2.49 2.15 10.93
N LEU A 50 2.91 2.09 9.67
CA LEU A 50 3.38 3.24 8.89
C LEU A 50 2.61 3.27 7.56
N LEU A 51 1.99 4.41 7.24
CA LEU A 51 1.14 4.56 6.07
C LEU A 51 1.89 5.23 4.92
N PHE A 52 1.93 4.57 3.77
CA PHE A 52 2.58 5.05 2.55
C PHE A 52 1.51 5.53 1.60
N ASN A 53 1.44 6.84 1.39
CA ASN A 53 0.49 7.45 0.46
C ASN A 53 1.05 7.42 -0.97
N LEU A 54 0.51 6.57 -1.83
CA LEU A 54 0.88 6.46 -3.25
C LEU A 54 0.05 7.39 -4.17
N SER A 55 -0.88 8.14 -3.59
CA SER A 55 -1.71 9.14 -4.27
C SER A 55 -1.19 10.55 -4.00
N GLU A 56 -1.92 11.55 -4.50
CA GLU A 56 -1.60 12.95 -4.21
C GLU A 56 -1.58 13.20 -2.71
N LYS A 57 -0.70 14.11 -2.29
CA LYS A 57 -0.55 14.49 -0.89
C LYS A 57 -1.85 15.08 -0.36
N ARG A 58 -2.26 14.66 0.83
CA ARG A 58 -3.48 15.13 1.48
C ARG A 58 -3.28 15.46 2.95
N HIS A 59 -3.67 16.68 3.34
CA HIS A 59 -3.53 17.14 4.73
C HIS A 59 -4.47 16.42 5.71
N ASP A 60 -5.66 16.01 5.28
CA ASP A 60 -6.60 15.28 6.13
C ASP A 60 -6.08 13.88 6.51
N LEU A 61 -5.39 13.20 5.59
CA LEU A 61 -4.73 11.93 5.85
C LEU A 61 -3.62 12.06 6.90
N THR A 62 -2.75 13.07 6.79
CA THR A 62 -1.68 13.34 7.76
C THR A 62 -2.21 13.75 9.13
N ARG A 63 -3.35 14.46 9.20
CA ARG A 63 -4.00 14.79 10.48
C ARG A 63 -4.56 13.56 11.20
N LEU A 64 -5.10 12.60 10.44
CA LEU A 64 -5.66 11.37 11.00
C LEU A 64 -4.57 10.37 11.40
N ASN A 65 -3.45 10.37 10.67
CA ASN A 65 -2.35 9.43 10.88
C ASN A 65 -1.04 10.22 10.93
N PRO A 66 -0.39 10.38 12.10
CA PRO A 66 0.85 11.14 12.20
C PRO A 66 2.04 10.43 11.52
N LYS A 67 1.96 9.10 11.32
CA LYS A 67 2.97 8.28 10.65
C LYS A 67 2.61 8.05 9.17
N VAL A 68 2.65 9.12 8.37
CA VAL A 68 2.40 9.06 6.91
C VAL A 68 3.65 9.48 6.15
N GLN A 69 4.02 8.71 5.13
CA GLN A 69 5.03 9.09 4.14
C GLN A 69 4.38 9.23 2.76
N ASP A 70 4.55 10.39 2.15
CA ASP A 70 4.00 10.69 0.83
C ASP A 70 4.97 10.24 -0.26
N PHE A 71 4.53 9.29 -1.07
CA PHE A 71 5.27 8.75 -2.21
C PHE A 71 4.53 8.91 -3.55
N GLY A 72 3.49 9.74 -3.61
CA GLY A 72 2.64 9.93 -4.78
C GLY A 72 3.35 10.12 -6.13
N TRP A 73 2.73 9.59 -7.19
CA TRP A 73 3.06 9.84 -8.60
C TRP A 73 1.79 9.86 -9.46
N PRO A 74 1.83 10.35 -10.71
CA PRO A 74 0.64 10.42 -11.57
C PRO A 74 -0.05 9.05 -11.76
N GLU A 75 -1.37 9.04 -11.83
CA GLU A 75 -2.14 7.82 -12.09
C GLU A 75 -1.83 7.26 -13.48
N LEU A 76 -1.93 5.94 -13.65
CA LEU A 76 -1.67 5.22 -14.92
C LEU A 76 -0.23 5.30 -15.46
N HIS A 77 0.69 5.91 -14.68
CA HIS A 77 2.10 5.98 -15.02
C HIS A 77 2.93 5.03 -14.15
N ALA A 78 4.11 4.67 -14.65
CA ALA A 78 5.14 4.04 -13.86
C ALA A 78 5.81 5.09 -12.95
N PRO A 79 6.12 4.77 -11.68
CA PRO A 79 6.93 5.64 -10.85
C PRO A 79 8.37 5.71 -11.37
N PRO A 80 9.08 6.82 -11.14
CA PRO A 80 10.53 6.89 -11.29
C PRO A 80 11.25 5.79 -10.50
N LEU A 81 12.38 5.27 -11.01
CA LEU A 81 13.10 4.15 -10.39
C LEU A 81 13.69 4.53 -9.01
N ASP A 82 14.22 5.74 -8.87
CA ASP A 82 14.70 6.29 -7.61
C ASP A 82 13.59 6.32 -6.54
N LYS A 83 12.35 6.63 -6.95
CA LYS A 83 11.18 6.57 -6.09
C LYS A 83 10.85 5.13 -5.67
N LEU A 84 10.89 4.16 -6.59
CA LEU A 84 10.72 2.73 -6.25
C LEU A 84 11.76 2.27 -5.23
N CYS A 85 13.04 2.56 -5.48
CA CYS A 85 14.12 2.22 -4.56
C CYS A 85 13.93 2.86 -3.18
N SER A 86 13.51 4.12 -3.15
CA SER A 86 13.23 4.85 -1.90
C SER A 86 12.09 4.21 -1.11
N ILE A 87 11.00 3.82 -1.79
CA ILE A 87 9.87 3.12 -1.17
C ILE A 87 10.31 1.77 -0.62
N CYS A 88 10.97 0.94 -1.43
CA CYS A 88 11.43 -0.38 -0.98
C CYS A 88 12.38 -0.29 0.22
N LYS A 89 13.32 0.66 0.19
CA LYS A 89 14.24 0.90 1.32
C LYS A 89 13.50 1.36 2.57
N ALA A 90 12.52 2.26 2.44
CA ALA A 90 11.71 2.72 3.56
C ALA A 90 10.85 1.60 4.16
N MET A 91 10.24 0.76 3.30
CA MET A 91 9.50 -0.43 3.73
C MET A 91 10.41 -1.38 4.51
N GLU A 92 11.56 -1.73 3.95
CA GLU A 92 12.53 -2.62 4.57
C GLU A 92 13.02 -2.09 5.93
N THR A 93 13.39 -0.81 5.97
CA THR A 93 13.87 -0.17 7.20
C THR A 93 12.82 -0.23 8.30
N TRP A 94 11.55 0.04 7.97
CA TRP A 94 10.45 0.00 8.93
C TRP A 94 10.14 -1.42 9.40
N LEU A 95 10.04 -2.38 8.47
CA LEU A 95 9.70 -3.77 8.76
C LEU A 95 10.81 -4.50 9.53
N SER A 96 12.07 -4.16 9.28
CA SER A 96 13.21 -4.78 9.97
C SER A 96 13.47 -4.17 11.35
N ALA A 97 12.89 -3.02 11.68
CA ALA A 97 13.03 -2.38 12.99
C ALA A 97 12.26 -3.08 14.12
N ASP A 98 11.14 -3.75 13.83
CA ASP A 98 10.33 -4.45 14.83
C ASP A 98 9.48 -5.52 14.12
N PRO A 99 9.44 -6.79 14.58
CA PRO A 99 8.63 -7.84 13.95
C PRO A 99 7.12 -7.55 13.96
N GLN A 100 6.63 -6.70 14.87
CA GLN A 100 5.23 -6.28 14.94
C GLN A 100 4.91 -5.12 13.99
N HIS A 101 5.92 -4.50 13.36
CA HIS A 101 5.67 -3.42 12.42
C HIS A 101 4.95 -3.90 11.17
N VAL A 102 3.98 -3.10 10.73
CA VAL A 102 3.26 -3.29 9.47
C VAL A 102 3.35 -2.04 8.59
N VAL A 103 3.35 -2.24 7.28
CA VAL A 103 3.25 -1.17 6.28
C VAL A 103 1.84 -1.17 5.69
N VAL A 104 1.27 0.02 5.53
CA VAL A 104 -0.02 0.21 4.86
C VAL A 104 0.21 1.01 3.58
N LEU A 105 0.07 0.34 2.42
CA LEU A 105 0.11 0.96 1.11
C LEU A 105 -1.28 1.52 0.79
N TYR A 106 -1.39 2.84 0.70
CA TYR A 106 -2.64 3.52 0.39
C TYR A 106 -2.63 4.06 -1.04
N CYS A 107 -3.69 3.79 -1.80
CA CYS A 107 -3.98 4.51 -3.03
C CYS A 107 -5.46 4.88 -3.15
N LYS A 108 -5.71 6.09 -3.63
CA LYS A 108 -6.96 6.53 -4.26
C LYS A 108 -6.84 6.35 -5.77
N GLY A 109 -7.83 5.71 -6.38
CA GLY A 109 -7.87 5.39 -7.81
C GLY A 109 -7.53 3.93 -8.09
N SER A 110 -6.81 3.69 -9.18
CA SER A 110 -6.40 2.34 -9.60
C SER A 110 -5.45 1.67 -8.60
N LYS A 111 -5.67 0.37 -8.39
CA LYS A 111 -4.80 -0.52 -7.63
C LYS A 111 -3.47 -0.83 -8.32
N GLY A 112 -3.30 -0.43 -9.59
CA GLY A 112 -2.06 -0.60 -10.34
C GLY A 112 -0.83 -0.10 -9.56
N LYS A 113 -0.97 1.02 -8.83
CA LYS A 113 0.10 1.53 -7.98
C LYS A 113 0.49 0.58 -6.85
N LEU A 114 -0.49 -0.06 -6.22
CA LEU A 114 -0.26 -1.06 -5.17
C LEU A 114 0.51 -2.26 -5.76
N GLY A 115 0.07 -2.76 -6.92
CA GLY A 115 0.73 -3.87 -7.60
C GLY A 115 2.17 -3.57 -7.99
N VAL A 116 2.46 -2.35 -8.45
CA VAL A 116 3.83 -1.91 -8.77
C VAL A 116 4.72 -1.97 -7.52
N ILE A 117 4.27 -1.40 -6.38
CA ILE A 117 5.07 -1.39 -5.15
C ILE A 117 5.23 -2.79 -4.56
N VAL A 118 4.15 -3.58 -4.52
CA VAL A 118 4.19 -4.96 -4.02
C VAL A 118 5.14 -5.81 -4.87
N SER A 119 5.08 -5.69 -6.20
CA SER A 119 5.97 -6.43 -7.09
C SER A 119 7.42 -5.99 -6.92
N ALA A 120 7.69 -4.67 -6.88
CA ALA A 120 9.03 -4.14 -6.67
C ALA A 120 9.61 -4.60 -5.33
N TYR A 121 8.82 -4.57 -4.25
CA TYR A 121 9.27 -5.01 -2.94
C TYR A 121 9.50 -6.53 -2.88
N MET A 122 8.66 -7.34 -3.54
CA MET A 122 8.88 -8.78 -3.68
C MET A 122 10.23 -9.11 -4.34
N HIS A 123 10.64 -8.34 -5.35
CA HIS A 123 11.96 -8.51 -5.97
C HIS A 123 13.09 -7.99 -5.08
N TYR A 124 12.88 -6.84 -4.45
CA TYR A 124 13.86 -6.24 -3.53
C TYR A 124 14.16 -7.14 -2.33
N SER A 125 13.13 -7.71 -1.70
CA SER A 125 13.28 -8.55 -0.50
C SER A 125 14.00 -9.85 -0.78
N LYS A 126 13.85 -10.45 -1.97
CA LYS A 126 14.62 -11.64 -2.38
C LYS A 126 16.12 -11.38 -2.51
N ILE A 127 16.48 -10.17 -2.89
CA ILE A 127 17.88 -9.77 -3.08
C ILE A 127 18.49 -9.36 -1.74
N SER A 128 17.71 -8.68 -0.89
CA SER A 128 18.18 -8.05 0.34
C SER A 128 18.02 -8.91 1.61
N ALA A 129 17.07 -9.83 1.65
CA ALA A 129 16.82 -10.72 2.78
C ALA A 129 16.91 -12.18 2.34
N GLY A 130 17.65 -12.98 3.12
CA GLY A 130 17.88 -14.40 2.84
C GLY A 130 16.59 -15.25 2.72
N ALA A 131 16.77 -16.53 2.39
CA ALA A 131 15.75 -17.47 1.87
C ALA A 131 14.46 -17.69 2.69
N ASP A 132 14.26 -17.05 3.83
CA ASP A 132 13.12 -17.26 4.75
C ASP A 132 11.83 -16.50 4.36
N GLN A 133 11.79 -15.83 3.22
CA GLN A 133 10.61 -15.06 2.76
C GLN A 133 9.77 -15.74 1.66
N VAL A 134 9.83 -17.07 1.53
CA VAL A 134 9.09 -17.81 0.49
C VAL A 134 7.57 -17.57 0.57
N LEU A 135 7.00 -17.63 1.79
CA LEU A 135 5.56 -17.42 1.98
C LEU A 135 5.14 -15.98 1.66
N ALA A 136 5.94 -14.99 2.08
CA ALA A 136 5.72 -13.58 1.74
C ALA A 136 5.78 -13.37 0.22
N THR A 137 6.73 -14.01 -0.47
CA THR A 137 6.84 -13.97 -1.93
C THR A 137 5.59 -14.53 -2.61
N LEU A 138 5.09 -15.68 -2.17
CA LEU A 138 3.92 -16.32 -2.77
C LEU A 138 2.65 -15.48 -2.58
N THR A 139 2.45 -14.93 -1.38
CA THR A 139 1.28 -14.10 -1.06
C THR A 139 1.32 -12.76 -1.80
N MET A 140 2.48 -12.13 -1.92
CA MET A 140 2.68 -10.93 -2.76
C MET A 140 2.38 -11.22 -4.25
N ARG A 141 2.88 -12.34 -4.79
CA ARG A 141 2.59 -12.75 -6.17
C ARG A 141 1.09 -12.95 -6.38
N LYS A 142 0.44 -13.70 -5.49
CA LYS A 142 -0.99 -13.98 -5.56
C LYS A 142 -1.83 -12.69 -5.51
N PHE A 143 -1.46 -11.73 -4.67
CA PHE A 143 -2.11 -10.41 -4.65
C PHE A 143 -2.01 -9.72 -6.02
N CYS A 144 -0.83 -9.71 -6.64
CA CYS A 144 -0.66 -9.10 -7.95
C CYS A 144 -1.51 -9.80 -9.03
N GLU A 145 -1.58 -11.13 -9.01
CA GLU A 145 -2.38 -11.94 -9.95
C GLU A 145 -3.89 -11.72 -9.76
N ASP A 146 -4.38 -11.83 -8.52
CA ASP A 146 -5.81 -11.83 -8.20
C ASP A 146 -6.44 -10.42 -8.22
N LYS A 147 -5.67 -9.39 -7.82
CA LYS A 147 -6.22 -8.05 -7.51
C LYS A 147 -5.72 -6.93 -8.40
N VAL A 148 -4.64 -7.13 -9.15
CA VAL A 148 -3.96 -6.04 -9.87
C VAL A 148 -3.68 -6.36 -11.34
N ALA A 149 -3.64 -7.64 -11.73
CA ALA A 149 -3.22 -8.06 -13.08
C ALA A 149 -4.03 -7.44 -14.23
N THR A 150 -5.30 -7.11 -14.02
CA THR A 150 -6.16 -6.47 -15.03
C THR A 150 -6.04 -4.95 -15.06
N GLU A 151 -5.44 -4.34 -14.04
CA GLU A 151 -5.33 -2.88 -13.90
C GLU A 151 -3.96 -2.31 -14.31
N LEU A 152 -2.93 -3.17 -14.42
CA LEU A 152 -1.55 -2.75 -14.73
C LEU A 152 -1.38 -2.35 -16.19
N GLN A 153 -0.92 -1.11 -16.39
CA GLN A 153 -0.51 -0.58 -17.70
C GLN A 153 0.81 -1.21 -18.18
N PRO A 154 1.06 -1.27 -19.50
CA PRO A 154 2.32 -1.82 -20.03
C PRO A 154 3.57 -1.12 -19.48
N SER A 155 3.51 0.19 -19.25
CA SER A 155 4.59 0.96 -18.64
C SER A 155 4.90 0.52 -17.20
N GLN A 156 3.89 0.06 -16.46
CA GLN A 156 4.00 -0.37 -15.06
C GLN A 156 4.47 -1.82 -14.91
N ARG A 157 4.40 -2.62 -15.99
CA ARG A 157 4.89 -4.01 -16.03
C ARG A 157 6.37 -4.12 -16.42
N ARG A 158 6.91 -3.08 -17.04
CA ARG A 158 8.30 -3.02 -17.52
C ARG A 158 9.24 -2.89 -16.33
#